data_AF-A0A7W9J6Z0-F1
#
_entry.id   AF-A0A7W9J6Z0-F1
#
_cell.length_a   1.000
_cell.length_b   1.000
_cell.length_c   1.000
_cell.angle_alpha   90.00
_cell.angle_beta   90.00
_cell.angle_gamma   90.00
#
_symmetry.space_group_name_H-M   'P 1'
#
loop_
_entity.id
_entity.type
_entity.pdbx_description
1 polymer ?
#
loop_
_entity_poly.entity_id
_entity_poly.type
_entity_poly.pdbx_seq_one_letter_code
_entity_poly.pdbx_strand_id
1 'polypeptide(L)'
;MPLDIAKFNSAYSDARGRVRREGSEVEEEQTRLRDLVPEDASAEHLEWANALIASLAEPAAPPREYSELYHEAAQIQAAAYAIDGTVEEQVEALSTARRRIWEIADRAAPEEAPDIRAMTRSMEHVESGLRDPLWPAEGQSGQDS
;
A
#
# COMPACT_ATOMS: atom_id res chain seq x y z
N MET A 1 28.18 -14.86 5.25
CA MET A 1 27.51 -14.03 4.26
C MET A 1 26.30 -13.43 4.95
N PRO A 2 26.13 -12.11 4.93
CA PRO A 2 24.92 -11.52 5.50
C PRO A 2 23.69 -12.05 4.76
N LEU A 3 22.60 -12.24 5.50
CA LEU A 3 21.30 -12.58 4.92
C LEU A 3 20.92 -11.51 3.89
N ASP A 4 20.57 -11.94 2.68
CA ASP A 4 19.98 -11.06 1.68
C ASP A 4 18.50 -10.85 2.03
N ILE A 5 18.24 -9.78 2.78
CA ILE A 5 16.91 -9.44 3.28
C ILE A 5 15.90 -9.25 2.13
N ALA A 6 16.32 -8.62 1.04
CA ALA A 6 15.43 -8.35 -0.09
C ALA A 6 15.03 -9.66 -0.78
N LYS A 7 16.01 -10.53 -1.04
CA LYS A 7 15.75 -11.86 -1.63
C LYS A 7 14.89 -12.72 -0.72
N PHE A 8 15.19 -12.74 0.59
CA PHE A 8 14.40 -13.51 1.56
C PHE A 8 12.95 -13.01 1.64
N ASN A 9 12.73 -11.70 1.69
CA ASN A 9 11.38 -11.12 1.73
C ASN A 9 10.56 -11.41 0.47
N SER A 10 11.19 -11.40 -0.70
CA SER A 10 10.53 -11.80 -1.95
C SER A 10 10.13 -13.27 -1.89
N ALA A 11 11.06 -14.16 -1.53
CA ALA A 11 10.79 -15.59 -1.43
C ALA A 11 9.70 -15.91 -0.40
N TYR A 12 9.70 -15.24 0.75
CA TYR A 12 8.68 -15.36 1.79
C TYR A 12 7.31 -14.90 1.29
N SER A 13 7.24 -13.76 0.60
CA SER A 13 5.98 -13.26 0.02
C SER A 13 5.39 -14.25 -0.98
N ASP A 14 6.23 -14.84 -1.83
CA ASP A 14 5.81 -15.83 -2.80
C ASP A 14 5.35 -17.13 -2.13
N ALA A 15 6.10 -17.64 -1.16
CA ALA A 15 5.74 -18.81 -0.37
C ALA A 15 4.40 -18.63 0.34
N ARG A 16 4.18 -17.47 0.97
CA ARG A 16 2.91 -17.10 1.60
C ARG A 16 1.76 -17.02 0.59
N GLY A 17 2.02 -16.52 -0.62
CA GLY A 17 1.05 -16.50 -1.71
C GLY A 17 0.64 -17.91 -2.14
N ARG A 18 1.60 -18.82 -2.29
CA ARG A 18 1.37 -20.23 -2.67
C ARG A 18 0.59 -21.00 -1.62
N VAL A 19 1.02 -20.95 -0.36
CA VAL A 19 0.30 -21.60 0.76
C VAL A 19 -1.16 -21.14 0.82
N ARG A 20 -1.41 -19.82 0.70
CA ARG A 20 -2.75 -19.26 0.92
C ARG A 20 -3.69 -19.37 -0.26
N ARG A 21 -3.19 -19.22 -1.49
CA ARG A 21 -4.03 -19.18 -2.70
C ARG A 21 -4.02 -20.50 -3.46
N GLU A 22 -2.90 -21.20 -3.44
CA GLU A 22 -2.66 -22.40 -4.24
C GLU A 22 -2.71 -23.68 -3.40
N GLY A 23 -2.75 -23.54 -2.06
CA GLY A 23 -2.86 -24.67 -1.14
C GLY A 23 -1.58 -25.50 -1.05
N SER A 24 -0.42 -24.89 -1.30
CA SER A 24 0.87 -25.58 -1.17
C SER A 24 1.16 -26.03 0.26
N GLU A 25 1.92 -27.11 0.38
CA GLU A 25 2.34 -27.67 1.67
C GLU A 25 3.26 -26.70 2.43
N VAL A 26 2.85 -26.31 3.63
CA VAL A 26 3.56 -25.33 4.46
C VAL A 26 4.99 -25.79 4.76
N GLU A 27 5.18 -27.06 5.09
CA GLU A 27 6.49 -27.62 5.45
C GLU A 27 7.50 -27.57 4.29
N GLU A 28 7.03 -27.76 3.06
CA GLU A 28 7.88 -27.67 1.86
C GLU A 28 8.37 -26.24 1.65
N GLU A 29 7.46 -25.27 1.76
CA GLU A 29 7.78 -23.85 1.61
C GLU A 29 8.66 -23.33 2.75
N GLN A 30 8.44 -23.78 3.98
CA GLN A 30 9.32 -23.46 5.11
C GLN A 30 10.74 -24.00 4.88
N THR A 31 10.87 -25.22 4.35
CA THR A 31 12.19 -25.81 4.04
C THR A 31 12.93 -24.98 2.99
N ARG A 32 12.25 -24.60 1.90
CA ARG A 32 12.84 -23.74 0.86
C ARG A 32 13.30 -22.39 1.39
N LEU A 33 12.58 -21.81 2.36
CA LEU A 33 12.98 -20.56 3.00
C LEU A 33 14.19 -20.74 3.93
N ARG A 34 14.30 -21.86 4.65
CA ARG A 34 15.48 -22.16 5.49
C ARG A 34 16.76 -22.26 4.66
N ASP A 35 16.68 -22.83 3.45
CA ASP A 35 17.83 -22.93 2.52
C ASP A 35 18.37 -21.56 2.07
N LEU A 36 17.58 -20.49 2.21
CA LEU A 36 18.00 -19.13 1.88
C LEU A 36 18.69 -18.41 3.04
N VAL A 37 18.69 -18.99 4.24
CA VAL A 37 19.25 -18.38 5.45
C VAL A 37 20.69 -18.89 5.64
N PRO A 38 21.72 -18.03 5.49
CA PRO A 38 23.10 -18.44 5.73
C PRO A 38 23.32 -18.81 7.20
N GLU A 39 24.04 -19.90 7.47
CA GLU A 39 24.39 -20.32 8.84
C GLU A 39 25.23 -19.27 9.59
N ASP A 40 25.94 -18.43 8.85
CA ASP A 40 26.80 -17.36 9.39
C ASP A 40 26.14 -15.97 9.34
N ALA A 41 24.82 -15.90 9.20
CA ALA A 41 24.05 -14.69 9.45
C ALA A 41 24.13 -14.27 10.92
N SER A 42 23.88 -12.99 11.21
CA SER A 42 23.84 -12.50 12.60
C SER A 42 22.72 -13.19 13.37
N ALA A 43 22.89 -13.34 14.70
CA ALA A 43 21.87 -13.94 15.56
C ALA A 43 20.49 -13.26 15.40
N GLU A 44 20.47 -11.93 15.27
CA GLU A 44 19.25 -11.15 15.02
C GLU A 44 18.58 -11.53 13.69
N HIS A 45 19.35 -11.66 12.60
CA HIS A 45 18.81 -12.06 11.31
C HIS A 45 18.32 -13.52 11.30
N LEU A 46 19.02 -14.41 12.00
CA LEU A 46 18.60 -15.80 12.17
C LEU A 46 17.27 -15.89 12.95
N GLU A 47 17.16 -15.17 14.06
CA GLU A 47 15.94 -15.09 14.86
C GLU A 47 14.77 -14.55 14.03
N TRP A 48 14.99 -13.43 13.35
CA TRP A 48 14.00 -12.81 12.47
C TRP A 48 13.53 -13.74 11.34
N ALA A 49 14.46 -14.36 10.62
CA ALA A 49 14.13 -15.26 9.51
C ALA A 49 13.36 -16.50 10.01
N ASN A 50 13.77 -17.09 11.13
CA ASN A 50 13.08 -18.24 11.71
C ASN A 50 11.66 -17.90 12.17
N ALA A 51 11.47 -16.72 12.78
CA ALA A 51 10.14 -16.25 13.17
C ALA A 51 9.22 -16.07 11.94
N LEU A 52 9.74 -15.49 10.86
CA LEU A 52 8.98 -15.36 9.61
C LEU A 52 8.64 -16.73 9.00
N ILE A 53 9.60 -17.66 8.94
CA ILE A 53 9.36 -19.01 8.42
C ILE A 53 8.25 -19.71 9.22
N ALA A 54 8.32 -19.63 10.55
CA ALA A 54 7.30 -20.21 11.43
C ALA A 54 5.90 -19.62 11.17
N SER A 55 5.82 -18.30 10.93
CA SER A 55 4.55 -17.61 10.65
C SER A 55 3.82 -18.11 9.40
N LEU A 56 4.48 -18.87 8.52
CA LEU A 56 3.83 -19.44 7.34
C LEU A 56 2.74 -20.47 7.70
N ALA A 57 2.87 -21.14 8.86
CA ALA A 57 1.88 -22.07 9.38
C ALA A 57 0.71 -21.36 10.07
N GLU A 58 0.85 -20.07 10.37
CA GLU A 58 -0.22 -19.32 11.01
C GLU A 58 -1.34 -19.06 10.00
N PRO A 59 -2.61 -19.34 10.39
CA PRO A 59 -3.74 -19.00 9.55
C PRO A 59 -3.70 -17.51 9.23
N ALA A 60 -4.10 -17.14 8.02
CA ALA A 60 -4.25 -15.74 7.68
C ALA A 60 -5.18 -15.09 8.70
N ALA A 61 -4.75 -13.95 9.27
CA ALA A 61 -5.66 -13.09 9.99
C ALA A 61 -6.90 -12.86 9.11
N PRO A 62 -8.12 -12.93 9.68
CA PRO A 62 -9.31 -12.67 8.92
C PRO A 62 -9.17 -11.31 8.23
N PRO A 63 -9.71 -11.16 7.00
CA PRO A 63 -9.71 -9.86 6.35
C PRO A 63 -10.31 -8.83 7.30
N ARG A 64 -9.66 -7.67 7.39
CA ARG A 64 -10.19 -6.59 8.21
C ARG A 64 -11.56 -6.21 7.67
N GLU A 65 -12.57 -6.26 8.53
CA GLU A 65 -13.90 -5.76 8.22
C GLU A 65 -13.85 -4.24 8.39
N TYR A 66 -14.02 -3.53 7.27
CA TYR A 66 -14.11 -2.08 7.24
C TYR A 66 -15.55 -1.65 7.41
N SER A 67 -15.77 -0.50 8.04
CA SER A 67 -17.12 0.03 8.23
C SER A 67 -17.68 0.62 6.93
N GLU A 68 -18.99 0.85 6.92
CA GLU A 68 -19.65 1.60 5.86
C GLU A 68 -19.03 2.99 5.65
N LEU A 69 -18.50 3.63 6.71
CA LEU A 69 -17.82 4.92 6.60
C LEU A 69 -16.51 4.81 5.80
N TYR A 70 -15.74 3.75 6.02
CA TYR A 70 -14.55 3.49 5.23
C TYR A 70 -14.91 3.25 3.76
N HIS A 71 -15.95 2.48 3.49
CA HIS A 71 -16.43 2.24 2.12
C HIS A 71 -16.95 3.52 1.45
N GLU A 72 -17.66 4.38 2.19
CA GLU A 72 -18.09 5.70 1.72
C GLU A 72 -16.89 6.58 1.35
N ALA A 73 -15.87 6.64 2.20
CA ALA A 73 -14.63 7.39 1.92
C ALA A 73 -13.90 6.85 0.69
N ALA A 74 -13.82 5.52 0.53
CA ALA A 74 -13.21 4.90 -0.63
C ALA A 74 -13.96 5.23 -1.94
N GLN A 75 -15.30 5.28 -1.90
CA GLN A 75 -16.11 5.69 -3.06
C GLN A 75 -15.87 7.16 -3.43
N ILE A 76 -15.79 8.05 -2.43
CA ILE A 76 -15.47 9.47 -2.64
C ILE A 76 -14.08 9.63 -3.27
N GLN A 77 -13.09 8.90 -2.77
CA GLN A 77 -11.73 8.90 -3.31
C GLN A 77 -11.72 8.44 -4.78
N ALA A 78 -12.36 7.31 -5.08
CA ALA A 78 -12.44 6.77 -6.44
C ALA A 78 -13.14 7.74 -7.40
N ALA A 79 -14.24 8.36 -6.98
CA ALA A 79 -14.97 9.33 -7.79
C ALA A 79 -14.13 10.58 -8.08
N ALA A 80 -13.31 11.03 -7.14
CA ALA A 80 -12.44 12.20 -7.33
C ALA A 80 -11.38 11.97 -8.42
N TYR A 81 -10.86 10.75 -8.54
CA TYR A 81 -9.91 10.38 -9.60
C TYR A 81 -10.56 10.18 -10.97
N ALA A 82 -11.87 9.97 -11.02
CA ALA A 82 -12.61 9.77 -12.26
C ALA A 82 -13.08 11.09 -12.90
N ILE A 83 -12.83 12.23 -12.26
CA ILE A 83 -13.20 13.54 -12.81
C ILE A 83 -12.23 13.93 -13.91
N ASP A 84 -12.73 13.94 -15.14
CA ASP A 84 -12.09 14.57 -16.29
C ASP A 84 -12.43 16.07 -16.33
N GLY A 85 -11.53 16.89 -16.86
CA GLY A 85 -11.74 18.34 -16.94
C GLY A 85 -10.44 19.13 -16.99
N THR A 86 -10.51 20.43 -16.77
CA THR A 86 -9.32 21.27 -16.63
C THR A 86 -8.52 20.90 -15.37
N VAL A 87 -7.26 21.35 -15.31
CA VAL A 87 -6.42 21.16 -14.11
C VAL A 87 -7.12 21.75 -12.87
N GLU A 88 -7.75 22.91 -13.00
CA GLU A 88 -8.48 23.56 -11.91
C GLU A 88 -9.68 22.74 -11.45
N GLU A 89 -10.44 22.16 -12.37
CA GLU A 89 -11.59 21.30 -12.05
C GLU A 89 -11.14 20.02 -11.33
N GLN A 90 -10.06 19.39 -11.79
CA GLN A 90 -9.48 18.22 -11.16
C GLN A 90 -8.92 18.54 -9.76
N VAL A 91 -8.23 19.68 -9.61
CA VAL A 91 -7.69 20.14 -8.33
C VAL A 91 -8.82 20.42 -7.32
N GLU A 92 -9.89 21.09 -7.76
CA GLU A 92 -11.05 21.38 -6.91
C GLU A 92 -11.78 20.09 -6.50
N ALA A 93 -11.93 19.15 -7.44
CA ALA A 93 -12.49 17.83 -7.17
C ALA A 93 -11.71 17.08 -6.08
N LEU A 94 -10.38 17.00 -6.21
CA LEU A 94 -9.50 16.36 -5.22
C LEU A 94 -9.60 17.06 -3.86
N SER A 95 -9.53 18.40 -3.83
CA SER A 95 -9.64 19.19 -2.59
C SER A 95 -10.98 18.97 -1.87
N THR A 96 -12.10 19.02 -2.60
CA THR A 96 -13.43 18.80 -2.05
C THR A 96 -13.61 17.37 -1.54
N ALA A 97 -13.12 16.37 -2.28
CA ALA A 97 -13.17 14.98 -1.87
C ALA A 97 -12.32 14.72 -0.62
N ARG A 98 -11.11 15.29 -0.52
CA ARG A 98 -10.28 15.21 0.69
C ARG A 98 -11.03 15.74 1.91
N ARG A 99 -11.65 16.92 1.82
CA ARG A 99 -12.43 17.49 2.93
C ARG A 99 -13.54 16.55 3.39
N ARG A 100 -14.31 15.95 2.47
CA ARG A 100 -15.37 15.00 2.81
C ARG A 100 -14.81 13.73 3.48
N ILE A 101 -13.68 13.21 3.01
CA ILE A 101 -13.01 12.05 3.62
C ILE A 101 -12.56 12.38 5.06
N TRP A 102 -12.08 13.59 5.32
CA TRP A 102 -11.76 14.05 6.68
C TRP A 102 -13.00 14.12 7.58
N GLU A 103 -14.13 14.66 7.08
CA GLU A 103 -15.40 14.68 7.82
C GLU A 103 -15.95 13.27 8.12
N ILE A 104 -15.68 12.30 7.25
CA ILE A 104 -15.98 10.88 7.52
C ILE A 104 -15.06 10.33 8.60
N ALA A 105 -13.75 10.57 8.50
CA ALA A 105 -12.79 10.10 9.49
C ALA A 105 -13.08 10.64 10.89
N ASP A 106 -13.53 11.89 11.01
CA ASP A 106 -13.88 12.50 12.29
C ASP A 106 -15.12 11.86 12.95
N ARG A 107 -15.96 11.16 12.16
CA ARG A 107 -17.13 10.40 12.64
C ARG A 107 -16.84 8.91 12.81
N ALA A 108 -15.72 8.42 12.28
CA ALA A 108 -15.35 7.01 12.33
C ALA A 108 -14.78 6.62 13.71
N ALA A 109 -14.68 5.31 13.95
CA ALA A 109 -14.08 4.81 15.18
C ALA A 109 -12.58 5.16 15.24
N PRO A 110 -11.99 5.38 16.44
CA PRO A 110 -10.60 5.81 16.59
C PRO A 110 -9.55 4.92 15.90
N GLU A 111 -9.83 3.63 15.80
CA GLU A 111 -9.00 2.62 15.15
C GLU A 111 -9.07 2.64 13.61
N GLU A 112 -10.11 3.24 13.04
CA GLU A 112 -10.36 3.29 11.59
C GLU A 112 -10.12 4.68 11.01
N ALA A 113 -10.33 5.74 11.80
CA ALA A 113 -10.11 7.12 11.40
C ALA A 113 -8.69 7.37 10.78
N PRO A 114 -7.59 6.78 11.28
CA PRO A 114 -6.27 6.93 10.67
C PRO A 114 -6.20 6.34 9.26
N ASP A 115 -6.85 5.20 9.02
CA ASP A 115 -6.87 4.53 7.72
C ASP A 115 -7.70 5.31 6.70
N ILE A 116 -8.84 5.88 7.12
CA ILE A 116 -9.66 6.76 6.29
C ILE A 116 -8.88 8.04 5.92
N ARG A 117 -8.18 8.66 6.89
CA ARG A 117 -7.33 9.84 6.62
C ARG A 117 -6.17 9.51 5.68
N ALA A 118 -5.62 8.31 5.75
CA ALA A 118 -4.52 7.92 4.88
C ALA A 118 -4.90 7.95 3.39
N MET A 119 -6.19 7.79 3.05
CA MET A 119 -6.70 7.90 1.67
C MET A 119 -6.43 9.27 1.03
N THR A 120 -6.32 10.34 1.83
CA THR A 120 -6.11 11.69 1.28
C THR A 120 -4.67 11.95 0.83
N ARG A 121 -3.70 11.13 1.28
CA ARG A 121 -2.27 11.35 0.96
C ARG A 121 -1.95 11.18 -0.52
N SER A 122 -2.54 10.17 -1.16
CA SER A 122 -2.36 9.98 -2.61
C SER A 122 -3.02 11.12 -3.39
N MET A 123 -4.11 11.69 -2.87
CA MET A 123 -4.81 12.80 -3.51
C MET A 123 -3.99 14.09 -3.43
N GLU A 124 -3.36 14.35 -2.28
CA GLU A 124 -2.39 15.45 -2.10
C GLU A 124 -1.24 15.36 -3.11
N HIS A 125 -0.72 14.15 -3.31
CA HIS A 125 0.36 13.93 -4.26
C HIS A 125 -0.07 14.23 -5.70
N VAL A 126 -1.26 13.77 -6.12
CA VAL A 126 -1.79 14.05 -7.46
C VAL A 126 -2.11 15.53 -7.63
N GLU A 127 -2.74 16.16 -6.64
CA GLU A 127 -3.02 17.61 -6.64
C GLU A 127 -1.73 18.43 -6.76
N SER A 128 -0.66 18.04 -6.07
CA SER A 128 0.65 18.65 -6.20
C SER A 128 1.23 18.49 -7.61
N GLY A 129 1.15 17.29 -8.19
CA GLY A 129 1.63 17.04 -9.55
C GLY A 129 0.85 17.77 -10.63
N LEU A 130 -0.44 18.04 -10.40
CA LEU A 130 -1.27 18.84 -11.29
C LEU A 130 -0.91 20.33 -11.23
N ARG A 131 -0.60 20.86 -10.05
CA ARG A 131 -0.25 22.28 -9.87
C ARG A 131 1.18 22.61 -10.25
N ASP A 132 2.11 21.71 -9.95
CA ASP A 132 3.54 21.89 -10.17
C ASP A 132 4.12 20.61 -10.82
N PRO A 133 3.88 20.42 -12.13
CA PRO A 133 4.32 19.21 -12.80
C PRO A 133 5.85 19.19 -12.88
N LEU A 134 6.45 18.08 -12.46
CA LEU A 134 7.91 17.83 -12.49
C LEU A 134 8.50 17.87 -13.92
N TRP A 135 7.66 17.82 -14.94
CA TRP A 135 8.01 17.99 -16.34
C TRP A 135 7.15 19.09 -16.95
N PRO A 136 7.70 20.01 -17.76
CA PRO A 136 6.87 20.97 -18.47
C PRO A 136 5.87 20.20 -19.32
N ALA A 137 4.57 20.46 -19.10
CA ALA A 137 3.54 19.91 -19.94
C ALA A 137 3.85 20.33 -21.39
N GLU A 138 4.04 19.35 -22.28
CA GLU A 138 4.21 19.61 -23.71
C GLU A 138 2.98 20.39 -24.19
N GLY A 139 3.15 21.69 -24.41
CA GLY A 139 2.03 22.62 -24.60
C GLY A 139 2.38 24.10 -24.46
N GLN A 140 3.51 24.46 -23.85
CA GLN A 140 4.09 25.81 -24.01
C GLN A 140 4.93 25.87 -25.29
N SER A 141 4.28 25.65 -26.42
CA SER A 141 4.83 26.04 -27.71
C SER A 141 4.94 27.56 -27.77
N GLY A 142 6.19 28.04 -27.76
CA GLY A 142 6.64 29.32 -28.30
C GLY A 142 5.63 30.46 -28.36
N GLN A 143 5.62 31.29 -27.32
CA GLN A 143 5.42 32.72 -27.48
C GLN A 143 6.52 33.39 -26.64
N ASP A 144 7.57 33.87 -27.31
CA ASP A 144 7.84 35.30 -27.29
C ASP A 144 9.06 35.65 -28.16
N SER A 145 8.76 36.50 -29.14
CA SER A 145 9.58 37.50 -29.86
C SER A 145 10.73 37.06 -30.75
#